data_AF-A0A947HGI1-F1
#
_entry.id   AF-A0A947HGI1-F1
#
_cell.length_a   1.000
_cell.length_b   1.000
_cell.length_c   1.000
_cell.angle_alpha   90.00
_cell.angle_beta   90.00
_cell.angle_gamma   90.00
#
_symmetry.space_group_name_H-M   'P 1'
#
loop_
_entity.id
_entity.type
_entity.pdbx_description
1 polymer ?
#
loop_
_entity_poly.entity_id
_entity_poly.type
_entity_poly.pdbx_seq_one_letter_code
_entity_poly.pdbx_strand_id
1 'polypeptide(L)'
;MFAELWARTNASFLAGASHAEEMVDAARSLGYAALAIADVDEVGGVVRAHAAAKKARQPLIVGAELSLSDFTPIHPRFWGERGRAGTGSAVVLAKNRAGWAQLCRWLTTARTTSPRGEPTLSVSALLS
;
A
#
# COMPACT_ATOMS: atom_id res chain seq x y z
N MET A 1 -0.84 -21.39 8.31
CA MET A 1 -0.46 -20.73 7.04
C MET A 1 -0.68 -19.24 7.22
N PHE A 2 0.31 -18.40 6.88
CA PHE A 2 0.26 -16.94 7.09
C PHE A 2 0.40 -16.21 5.76
N ALA A 3 -0.30 -15.09 5.59
CA ALA A 3 -0.14 -14.18 4.46
C ALA A 3 0.00 -12.76 5.01
N GLU A 4 1.03 -12.06 4.55
CA GLU A 4 1.22 -10.64 4.88
C GLU A 4 0.33 -9.81 3.95
N LEU A 5 -0.53 -8.96 4.52
CA LEU A 5 -1.50 -8.16 3.78
C LEU A 5 -1.19 -6.67 3.79
N TRP A 6 -0.14 -6.26 4.50
CA TRP A 6 0.30 -4.87 4.62
C TRP A 6 1.82 -4.79 4.78
N ALA A 7 2.53 -4.92 3.66
CA ALA A 7 3.98 -4.74 3.62
C ALA A 7 4.36 -3.47 2.84
N ARG A 8 5.25 -2.66 3.43
CA ARG A 8 5.82 -1.46 2.80
C ARG A 8 7.24 -1.73 2.33
N THR A 9 7.55 -1.34 1.10
CA THR A 9 8.89 -1.39 0.52
C THR A 9 9.60 -0.05 0.72
N ASN A 10 10.87 0.03 0.32
CA ASN A 10 11.61 1.28 0.25
C ASN A 10 11.06 2.33 -0.74
N ALA A 11 10.02 2.01 -1.53
CA ALA A 11 9.26 3.03 -2.25
C ALA A 11 8.44 3.93 -1.30
N SER A 12 8.07 3.42 -0.13
CA SER A 12 7.42 4.19 0.94
C SER A 12 8.44 5.07 1.66
N PHE A 13 8.62 6.30 1.18
CA PHE A 13 9.61 7.23 1.75
C PHE A 13 9.45 7.38 3.28
N LEU A 14 10.55 7.20 4.00
CA LEU A 14 10.65 7.21 5.48
C LEU A 14 9.67 6.25 6.20
N ALA A 15 9.14 5.24 5.51
CA ALA A 15 8.16 4.32 6.07
C ALA A 15 8.31 2.86 5.63
N GLY A 16 9.21 2.58 4.69
CA GLY A 16 9.70 1.24 4.38
C GLY A 16 11.19 1.27 4.07
N ALA A 17 11.86 0.16 4.34
CA ALA A 17 13.33 0.06 4.25
C ALA A 17 13.80 -1.04 3.29
N SER A 18 13.07 -2.15 3.22
CA SER A 18 13.46 -3.31 2.42
C SER A 18 13.16 -3.12 0.94
N HIS A 19 13.99 -3.71 0.07
CA HIS A 19 13.69 -3.80 -1.36
C HIS A 19 12.54 -4.79 -1.60
N ALA A 20 11.70 -4.49 -2.58
CA ALA A 20 10.56 -5.31 -2.93
C ALA A 20 10.94 -6.74 -3.31
N GLU A 21 12.07 -6.90 -4.00
CA GLU A 21 12.64 -8.19 -4.41
C GLU A 21 13.06 -9.03 -3.20
N GLU A 22 13.77 -8.44 -2.24
CA GLU A 22 14.21 -9.12 -1.01
C GLU A 22 13.02 -9.57 -0.16
N MET A 23 11.96 -8.75 -0.09
CA MET A 23 10.73 -9.09 0.63
C MET A 23 10.03 -10.31 0.02
N VAL A 24 10.02 -10.41 -1.31
CA VAL A 24 9.46 -11.58 -2.01
C VAL A 24 10.26 -12.84 -1.70
N ASP A 25 11.60 -12.76 -1.76
CA ASP A 25 12.47 -13.90 -1.47
C ASP A 25 12.33 -14.36 -0.01
N ALA A 26 12.23 -13.42 0.92
CA ALA A 26 11.96 -13.69 2.32
C ALA A 26 10.60 -14.37 2.53
N ALA A 27 9.53 -13.83 1.95
CA ALA A 27 8.18 -14.42 2.05
C ALA A 27 8.15 -15.85 1.51
N ARG A 28 8.84 -16.09 0.39
CA ARG A 28 8.94 -17.43 -0.21
C ARG A 28 9.71 -18.40 0.68
N SER A 29 10.80 -17.94 1.29
CA SER A 29 11.67 -18.74 2.17
C SER A 29 10.96 -19.10 3.48
N LEU A 30 10.14 -18.19 4.00
CA LEU A 30 9.31 -18.40 5.19
C LEU A 30 8.01 -19.18 4.92
N GLY A 31 7.74 -19.51 3.66
CA GLY A 31 6.56 -20.30 3.28
C GLY A 31 5.23 -19.52 3.40
N TYR A 32 5.25 -18.22 3.15
CA TYR A 32 4.03 -17.40 3.19
C TYR A 32 3.04 -17.83 2.10
N ALA A 33 1.75 -17.88 2.46
CA ALA A 33 0.65 -18.12 1.52
C ALA A 33 0.62 -17.07 0.41
N ALA A 34 0.83 -15.81 0.78
CA ALA A 34 0.88 -14.67 -0.11
C ALA A 34 1.63 -13.51 0.56
N LEU A 35 2.07 -12.56 -0.27
CA LEU A 35 2.64 -11.29 0.17
C LEU A 35 1.86 -10.16 -0.52
N ALA A 36 1.34 -9.21 0.25
CA ALA A 36 0.82 -7.96 -0.29
C ALA A 36 1.87 -6.86 -0.18
N ILE A 37 2.09 -6.13 -1.29
CA ILE A 37 2.80 -4.86 -1.25
C ILE A 37 1.76 -3.74 -1.23
N ALA A 38 1.80 -2.94 -0.17
CA ALA A 38 0.92 -1.80 0.06
C ALA A 38 1.78 -0.60 0.52
N ASP A 39 2.50 -0.03 -0.45
CA ASP A 39 3.30 1.18 -0.23
C ASP A 39 2.42 2.39 0.07
N VAL A 40 2.99 3.39 0.76
CA VAL A 40 2.25 4.59 1.16
C VAL A 40 2.10 5.55 -0.02
N ASP A 41 0.85 5.79 -0.39
CA ASP A 41 0.42 6.71 -1.46
C ASP A 41 1.13 6.48 -2.81
N GLU A 42 1.56 5.25 -3.06
CA GLU A 42 2.28 4.86 -4.27
C GLU A 42 2.20 3.34 -4.54
N VAL A 43 2.53 2.94 -5.76
CA VAL A 43 2.58 1.54 -6.22
C VAL A 43 3.94 1.20 -6.85
N GLY A 44 4.98 1.98 -6.55
CA GLY A 44 6.32 1.80 -7.11
C GLY A 44 6.95 0.45 -6.74
N GLY A 45 6.82 0.02 -5.47
CA GLY A 45 7.35 -1.27 -5.00
C GLY A 45 6.65 -2.47 -5.64
N VAL A 46 5.38 -2.33 -6.01
CA VAL A 46 4.60 -3.39 -6.67
C VAL A 46 5.25 -3.83 -7.99
N VAL A 47 5.77 -2.90 -8.79
CA VAL A 47 6.37 -3.21 -10.10
C VAL A 47 7.56 -4.15 -9.95
N ARG A 48 8.44 -3.85 -8.99
CA ARG A 48 9.62 -4.66 -8.67
C ARG A 48 9.23 -6.00 -8.03
N ALA A 49 8.30 -5.98 -7.08
CA ALA A 49 7.78 -7.18 -6.45
C ALA A 49 7.13 -8.13 -7.48
N HIS A 50 6.40 -7.62 -8.47
CA HIS A 50 5.74 -8.45 -9.48
C HIS A 50 6.75 -9.26 -10.32
N ALA A 51 7.85 -8.63 -10.72
CA ALA A 51 8.91 -9.31 -11.46
C ALA A 51 9.60 -10.40 -10.62
N ALA A 52 9.89 -10.13 -9.34
CA ALA A 52 10.48 -11.09 -8.42
C ALA A 52 9.52 -12.25 -8.09
N ALA A 53 8.27 -11.93 -7.77
CA ALA A 53 7.24 -12.91 -7.40
C ALA A 53 6.98 -13.92 -8.50
N LYS A 54 7.00 -13.49 -9.78
CA LYS A 54 6.88 -14.37 -10.94
C LYS A 54 8.03 -15.38 -11.02
N LYS A 55 9.26 -14.97 -10.70
CA LYS A 55 10.45 -15.85 -10.68
C LYS A 55 10.40 -16.83 -9.50
N ALA A 56 10.07 -16.33 -8.31
CA ALA A 56 10.01 -17.10 -7.07
C ALA A 56 8.76 -18.00 -6.94
N ARG A 57 7.76 -17.81 -7.83
CA ARG A 57 6.41 -18.40 -7.75
C ARG A 57 5.73 -18.10 -6.41
N GLN A 58 5.95 -16.89 -5.89
CA GLN A 58 5.30 -16.40 -4.67
C GLN A 58 3.99 -15.71 -5.03
N PRO A 59 2.83 -16.09 -4.45
CA PRO A 59 1.60 -15.36 -4.66
C PRO A 59 1.72 -13.92 -4.15
N LEU A 60 1.45 -12.96 -5.04
CA LEU A 60 1.56 -11.52 -4.77
C LEU A 60 0.18 -10.87 -4.83
N ILE A 61 -0.13 -10.05 -3.84
CA ILE A 61 -1.30 -9.19 -3.79
C ILE A 61 -0.84 -7.74 -3.98
N VAL A 62 -1.57 -7.00 -4.81
CA VAL A 62 -1.25 -5.61 -5.13
C VAL A 62 -2.13 -4.68 -4.32
N GLY A 63 -1.55 -3.68 -3.68
CA GLY A 63 -2.28 -2.67 -2.93
C GLY A 63 -1.52 -1.36 -2.77
N ALA A 64 -2.07 -0.49 -1.94
CA ALA A 64 -1.42 0.69 -1.41
C ALA A 64 -2.04 1.03 -0.05
N GLU A 65 -1.30 1.77 0.76
CA GLU A 65 -1.83 2.47 1.92
C GLU A 65 -2.16 3.90 1.50
N LEU A 66 -3.43 4.28 1.53
CA LEU A 66 -3.91 5.60 1.13
C LEU A 66 -4.07 6.50 2.34
N SER A 67 -3.50 7.69 2.28
CA SER A 67 -3.71 8.75 3.28
C SER A 67 -5.09 9.39 3.11
N LEU A 68 -5.80 9.58 4.23
CA LEU A 68 -7.17 10.05 4.29
C LEU A 68 -7.30 11.32 5.12
N SER A 69 -7.98 12.33 4.57
CA SER A 69 -8.07 13.68 5.14
C SER A 69 -9.19 13.86 6.18
N ASP A 70 -10.19 12.98 6.18
CA ASP A 70 -11.40 13.02 7.01
C ASP A 70 -11.65 11.69 7.74
N PHE A 71 -10.58 10.96 8.06
CA PHE A 71 -10.64 9.67 8.74
C PHE A 71 -9.83 9.69 10.03
N THR A 72 -10.50 9.52 11.18
CA THR A 72 -9.81 9.34 12.47
C THR A 72 -9.89 7.89 12.90
N PRO A 73 -8.77 7.16 12.99
CA PRO A 73 -8.80 5.78 13.45
C PRO A 73 -9.16 5.71 14.94
N ILE A 74 -9.95 4.68 15.30
CA ILE A 74 -10.41 4.43 16.68
C ILE A 74 -9.23 4.18 17.64
N HIS A 75 -8.12 3.66 17.13
CA HIS A 75 -6.96 3.30 17.94
C HIS A 75 -5.68 4.02 17.45
N PRO A 76 -5.15 5.00 18.20
CA PRO A 76 -4.03 5.82 17.75
C PRO A 76 -2.68 5.08 17.71
N ARG A 77 -2.59 3.89 18.35
CA ARG A 77 -1.33 3.12 18.45
C ARG A 77 -0.98 2.25 17.24
N PHE A 78 -1.89 2.10 16.28
CA PHE A 78 -1.69 1.18 15.14
C PHE A 78 -1.20 1.85 13.86
N TRP A 79 -0.97 3.17 13.88
CA TRP A 79 -0.50 3.92 12.72
C TRP A 79 0.65 4.84 13.13
N GLY A 80 1.73 4.82 12.35
CA GLY A 80 2.89 5.68 12.58
C GLY A 80 2.50 7.15 12.61
N GLU A 81 3.35 7.97 13.25
CA GLU A 81 3.17 9.39 13.60
C GLU A 81 2.93 10.38 12.43
N ARG A 82 2.34 9.94 11.31
CA ARG A 82 1.90 10.76 10.17
C ARG A 82 0.50 11.36 10.35
N GLY A 83 -0.14 11.16 11.51
CA GLY A 83 -1.50 11.62 11.75
C GLY A 83 -1.58 13.04 12.28
N ARG A 84 -2.10 13.97 11.48
CA ARG A 84 -2.74 15.20 11.98
C ARG A 84 -4.09 14.81 12.58
N ALA A 85 -4.56 15.51 13.63
CA ALA A 85 -5.92 15.27 14.14
C ALA A 85 -6.95 15.38 13.00
N GLY A 86 -7.83 14.38 12.86
CA GLY A 86 -8.77 14.28 11.74
C GLY A 86 -8.29 13.45 10.54
N THR A 87 -7.03 13.01 10.52
CA THR A 87 -6.44 12.26 9.39
C THR A 87 -6.00 10.85 9.79
N GLY A 88 -5.91 9.96 8.80
CA GLY A 88 -5.55 8.56 8.98
C GLY A 88 -5.19 7.91 7.65
N SER A 89 -5.13 6.58 7.60
CA SER A 89 -4.91 5.86 6.34
C SER A 89 -5.71 4.57 6.27
N ALA A 90 -5.87 4.08 5.05
CA ALA A 90 -6.52 2.80 4.75
C ALA A 90 -5.66 1.98 3.81
N VAL A 91 -5.45 0.71 4.13
CA VAL A 91 -4.83 -0.26 3.22
C VAL A 91 -5.90 -0.79 2.28
N VAL A 92 -5.67 -0.65 0.98
CA VAL A 92 -6.56 -1.13 -0.07
C VAL A 92 -5.85 -2.17 -0.93
N LEU A 93 -6.52 -3.29 -1.19
CA LEU A 93 -5.98 -4.42 -1.95
C LEU A 93 -6.80 -4.62 -3.23
N ALA A 94 -6.13 -4.60 -4.38
CA ALA A 94 -6.75 -4.79 -5.68
C ALA A 94 -7.09 -6.27 -5.91
N LYS A 95 -8.38 -6.62 -5.86
CA LYS A 95 -8.86 -8.00 -6.08
C LYS A 95 -8.83 -8.44 -7.55
N ASN A 96 -8.85 -7.48 -8.48
CA ASN A 96 -8.91 -7.73 -9.92
C ASN A 96 -8.40 -6.50 -10.71
N ARG A 97 -8.43 -6.60 -12.04
CA ARG A 97 -7.99 -5.53 -12.95
C ARG A 97 -8.77 -4.23 -12.79
N ALA A 98 -10.07 -4.31 -12.51
CA ALA A 98 -10.90 -3.12 -12.28
C ALA A 98 -10.52 -2.42 -10.96
N GLY A 99 -10.27 -3.20 -9.91
CA GLY A 99 -9.78 -2.70 -8.62
C GLY A 99 -8.38 -2.06 -8.74
N TRP A 100 -7.48 -2.64 -9.53
CA TRP A 100 -6.19 -2.02 -9.85
C TRP A 100 -6.37 -0.67 -10.57
N ALA A 101 -7.26 -0.61 -11.57
CA ALA A 101 -7.53 0.64 -12.28
C ALA A 101 -8.12 1.71 -11.35
N GLN A 102 -9.00 1.32 -10.41
CA GLN A 102 -9.55 2.24 -9.41
C GLN A 102 -8.50 2.73 -8.43
N LEU A 103 -7.63 1.85 -7.94
CA LEU A 103 -6.48 2.21 -7.10
C LEU A 103 -5.59 3.26 -7.76
N CYS A 104 -5.21 3.04 -9.02
CA CYS A 104 -4.41 4.01 -9.77
C CYS A 104 -5.11 5.37 -9.94
N ARG A 105 -6.44 5.37 -10.15
CA ARG A 105 -7.23 6.61 -10.21
C ARG A 105 -7.20 7.33 -8.87
N TRP A 106 -7.44 6.63 -7.76
CA TRP A 106 -7.37 7.21 -6.42
C TRP A 106 -6.00 7.83 -6.13
N LEU A 107 -4.92 7.11 -6.39
CA LEU A 107 -3.55 7.63 -6.24
C LEU A 107 -3.31 8.88 -7.11
N THR A 108 -3.78 8.85 -8.34
CA THR A 108 -3.66 9.99 -9.26
C THR A 108 -4.44 11.20 -8.72
N THR A 109 -5.70 11.02 -8.35
CA THR A 109 -6.54 12.07 -7.76
C THR A 109 -5.88 12.65 -6.53
N ALA A 110 -5.45 11.82 -5.58
CA ALA A 110 -4.78 12.27 -4.35
C ALA A 110 -3.57 13.17 -4.67
N ARG A 111 -2.76 12.78 -5.65
CA ARG A 111 -1.54 13.49 -6.07
C ARG A 111 -1.83 14.79 -6.81
N THR A 112 -2.93 14.87 -7.55
CA THR A 112 -3.26 16.04 -8.38
C THR A 112 -4.11 17.07 -7.64
N THR A 113 -4.86 16.68 -6.61
CA THR A 113 -5.74 17.58 -5.84
C THR A 113 -5.15 18.03 -4.51
N SER A 114 -4.01 17.47 -4.09
CA SER A 114 -3.37 17.80 -2.81
C SER A 114 -2.05 18.56 -3.00
N PRO A 115 -1.54 19.25 -1.96
CA PRO A 115 -0.20 19.81 -1.97
C PRO A 115 0.88 18.76 -2.29
N ARG A 116 1.98 19.22 -2.90
CA ARG A 116 3.09 18.34 -3.26
C ARG A 116 3.69 17.68 -2.01
N GLY A 117 3.72 16.35 -2.00
CA GLY A 117 4.28 15.57 -0.90
C GLY A 117 3.27 15.20 0.18
N GLU A 118 2.02 15.66 0.06
CA GLU A 118 0.94 15.38 1.02
C GLU A 118 -0.32 14.88 0.29
N PRO A 119 -0.24 13.81 -0.52
CA PRO A 119 -1.41 13.26 -1.19
C PRO A 119 -2.43 12.76 -0.17
N THR A 120 -3.68 13.21 -0.27
CA THR A 120 -4.78 12.72 0.58
C THR A 120 -6.08 12.55 -0.21
N LEU A 121 -6.96 11.68 0.28
CA LEU A 121 -8.33 11.51 -0.22
C LEU A 121 -9.34 11.66 0.90
N SER A 122 -10.57 12.03 0.57
CA SER A 122 -11.68 11.84 1.50
C SER A 122 -12.11 10.37 1.50
N VAL A 123 -12.67 9.90 2.62
CA VAL A 123 -13.30 8.58 2.73
C VAL A 123 -14.41 8.42 1.67
N SER A 124 -15.16 9.49 1.41
CA SER A 124 -16.22 9.49 0.39
C SER A 124 -15.71 9.19 -1.01
N ALA A 125 -14.48 9.59 -1.35
CA ALA A 125 -13.87 9.28 -2.65
C ALA A 125 -13.57 7.78 -2.83
N LEU A 126 -13.50 7.01 -1.74
CA LEU A 126 -13.34 5.56 -1.80
C LEU A 126 -14.66 4.81 -2.08
N LEU A 127 -15.79 5.49 -1.94
CA LEU A 127 -17.14 4.91 -2.09
C LEU A 127 -17.77 5.21 -3.46
N SER A 128 -17.12 6.03 -4.29
CA SER A 128 -17.52 6.34 -5.67
C SER A 128 -16.97 5.31 -6.67
#